data_AF-A0A966WDB7-F1
#
_entry.id   AF-A0A966WDB7-F1
#
_cell.length_a   1.000
_cell.length_b   1.000
_cell.length_c   1.000
_cell.angle_alpha   90.00
_cell.angle_beta   90.00
_cell.angle_gamma   90.00
#
_symmetry.space_group_name_H-M   'P 1'
#
loop_
_entity.id
_entity.type
_entity.pdbx_description
1 polymer ?
#
loop_
_entity_poly.entity_id
_entity_poly.type
_entity_poly.pdbx_seq_one_letter_code
_entity_poly.pdbx_strand_id
1 'polypeptide(L)'
;RTARFRTVALVAYPDGSERFAEGVCEGVISSDERGSRGFGYDAVFIPLDGDGRTFAEMSVNDKHALGHRGRAFRALAAVLRAR
;
A
#
# COMPACT_ATOMS: atom_id res chain seq x y z
N ARG A 1 5.75 18.62 -1.13
CA ARG A 1 5.34 17.66 -0.07
C ARG A 1 5.05 16.27 -0.69
N THR A 2 5.94 15.79 -1.56
CA THR A 2 5.82 14.43 -2.14
C THR A 2 6.19 13.41 -1.07
N ALA A 3 5.54 12.24 -1.12
CA ALA A 3 5.77 11.15 -0.19
C ALA A 3 5.45 9.81 -0.86
N ARG A 4 5.85 8.71 -0.22
CA ARG A 4 5.44 7.37 -0.65
C ARG A 4 5.18 6.47 0.55
N PHE A 5 4.21 5.59 0.37
CA PHE A 5 4.04 4.41 1.21
C PHE A 5 4.76 3.22 0.55
N ARG A 6 5.50 2.45 1.34
CA ARG A 6 6.21 1.24 0.89
C ARG A 6 5.89 0.05 1.79
N THR A 7 5.66 -1.11 1.20
CA THR A 7 5.49 -2.39 1.88
C THR A 7 6.45 -3.40 1.27
N VAL A 8 7.12 -4.17 2.11
CA VAL A 8 7.79 -5.42 1.73
C VAL A 8 6.97 -6.56 2.33
N ALA A 9 6.52 -7.50 1.49
CA ALA A 9 5.82 -8.71 1.91
C ALA A 9 6.77 -9.91 1.70
N LEU A 10 6.99 -10.72 2.73
CA LEU A 10 8.00 -11.79 2.74
C LEU A 10 7.40 -13.12 3.23
N VAL A 11 7.82 -14.21 2.61
CA VAL A 11 7.58 -15.59 3.02
C VAL A 11 8.95 -16.24 3.22
N ALA A 12 9.19 -16.71 4.45
CA ALA A 12 10.36 -17.51 4.81
C ALA A 12 9.95 -18.98 4.90
N TYR A 13 10.69 -19.87 4.23
CA TYR A 13 10.45 -21.31 4.22
C TYR A 13 11.35 -22.01 5.25
N PRO A 14 10.97 -23.22 5.74
CA PRO A 14 11.79 -23.99 6.66
C PRO A 14 13.17 -24.40 6.11
N ASP A 15 13.33 -24.45 4.79
CA ASP A 15 14.60 -24.73 4.11
C ASP A 15 15.56 -23.52 4.08
N GLY A 16 15.16 -22.40 4.69
CA GLY A 16 15.91 -21.15 4.71
C GLY A 16 15.75 -20.30 3.45
N SER A 17 15.01 -20.76 2.45
CA SER A 17 14.72 -19.93 1.28
C SER A 17 13.67 -18.87 1.60
N GLU A 18 13.78 -17.72 0.93
CA GLU A 18 12.83 -16.62 1.07
C GLU A 18 12.24 -16.23 -0.27
N ARG A 19 11.01 -15.73 -0.23
CA ARG A 19 10.39 -15.01 -1.35
C ARG A 19 9.81 -13.73 -0.81
N PHE A 20 10.09 -12.63 -1.49
CA PHE A 20 9.52 -11.35 -1.13
C PHE A 20 9.07 -10.58 -2.36
N ALA A 21 8.18 -9.64 -2.13
CA ALA A 21 7.80 -8.65 -3.12
C ALA A 21 7.57 -7.31 -2.44
N GLU A 22 7.68 -6.25 -3.23
CA GLU A 22 7.45 -4.90 -2.75
C GLU A 22 6.21 -4.29 -3.38
N GLY A 23 5.61 -3.36 -2.65
CA GLY A 23 4.56 -2.50 -3.16
C GLY A 23 4.85 -1.06 -2.75
N VAL A 24 4.84 -0.17 -3.74
CA VAL A 24 5.03 1.26 -3.54
C VAL A 24 3.79 1.98 -4.04
N CYS A 25 3.35 2.98 -3.29
CA CYS A 25 2.34 3.94 -3.69
C CYS A 25 2.90 5.35 -3.49
N GLU A 26 3.11 6.06 -4.60
CA GLU A 26 3.50 7.47 -4.59
C GLU A 26 2.30 8.35 -4.23
N GLY A 27 2.55 9.46 -3.57
CA GLY A 27 1.53 10.38 -3.11
C GLY A 27 2.07 11.74 -2.72
N VAL A 28 1.19 12.55 -2.15
CA VAL A 28 1.51 13.83 -1.54
C VAL A 28 0.87 13.91 -0.15
N ILE A 29 1.48 14.72 0.72
CA ILE A 29 0.96 14.96 2.06
C ILE A 29 0.06 16.21 2.05
N SER A 30 -1.22 16.01 2.39
CA SER A 30 -2.22 17.04 2.62
C SER A 30 -1.75 18.11 3.61
N SER A 31 -2.34 19.30 3.55
CA SER A 31 -2.18 20.33 4.58
C SER A 31 -2.92 19.98 5.87
N ASP A 32 -4.07 19.30 5.72
CA ASP A 32 -5.01 19.00 6.80
C ASP A 32 -5.34 17.51 6.83
N GLU A 33 -5.67 16.99 8.01
CA GLU A 33 -6.22 15.65 8.18
C GLU A 33 -7.64 15.58 7.62
N ARG A 34 -7.90 14.61 6.74
CA ARG A 34 -9.22 14.37 6.14
C ARG A 34 -9.56 12.88 6.18
N GLY A 35 -10.82 12.57 6.46
CA GLY A 35 -11.32 11.20 6.59
C GLY A 35 -11.07 10.59 7.97
N SER A 36 -11.78 9.50 8.27
CA SER A 36 -11.79 8.85 9.59
C SER A 36 -11.53 7.35 9.54
N ARG A 37 -11.31 6.79 8.35
CA ARG A 37 -11.02 5.36 8.16
C ARG A 37 -9.53 5.09 8.15
N GLY A 38 -9.17 3.82 8.30
CA GLY A 38 -7.76 3.42 8.28
C GLY A 38 -7.03 3.81 9.56
N PHE A 39 -5.74 4.08 9.46
CA PHE A 39 -4.86 4.34 10.60
C PHE A 39 -3.55 5.04 10.17
N GLY A 40 -2.78 5.52 11.14
CA GLY A 40 -1.50 6.16 10.89
C GLY A 40 -1.63 7.38 9.98
N TYR A 41 -0.77 7.49 8.97
CA TYR A 41 -0.74 8.65 8.06
C TYR A 41 -1.84 8.65 6.98
N ASP A 42 -2.80 7.73 7.04
CA ASP A 42 -3.88 7.64 6.05
C ASP A 42 -4.68 8.94 5.91
N ALA A 43 -4.88 9.67 7.02
CA ALA A 43 -5.65 10.92 7.04
C ALA A 43 -4.96 12.08 6.32
N VAL A 44 -3.67 11.96 6.01
CA VAL A 44 -2.90 13.02 5.32
C VAL A 44 -2.33 12.57 3.98
N PHE A 45 -2.31 11.27 3.68
CA PHE A 45 -1.70 10.76 2.46
C PHE A 45 -2.71 10.72 1.31
N ILE A 46 -2.42 11.46 0.23
CA ILE A 46 -3.19 11.47 -1.01
C ILE A 46 -2.39 10.69 -2.07
N PRO A 47 -2.86 9.51 -2.51
CA PRO A 47 -2.19 8.73 -3.55
C PRO A 47 -2.24 9.44 -4.91
N LEU A 48 -1.13 9.45 -5.66
CA LEU A 48 -1.08 10.05 -7.00
C LEU A 48 -1.99 9.34 -8.01
N ASP A 49 -2.11 8.02 -7.88
CA ASP A 49 -2.97 7.19 -8.75
C ASP A 49 -4.44 7.17 -8.28
N GLY A 50 -4.82 8.03 -7.33
CA GLY A 50 -6.17 8.14 -6.78
C GLY A 50 -6.96 9.33 -7.34
N ASP A 51 -8.03 9.68 -6.64
CA ASP A 51 -9.00 10.71 -7.03
C ASP A 51 -8.94 11.98 -6.15
N GLY A 52 -7.79 12.22 -5.51
CA GLY A 52 -7.57 13.38 -4.63
C GLY A 52 -8.05 13.20 -3.19
N ARG A 53 -8.75 12.11 -2.88
CA ARG A 53 -9.07 11.69 -1.50
C ARG A 53 -7.81 11.24 -0.77
N THR A 54 -7.76 11.47 0.55
CA THR A 54 -6.79 10.80 1.41
C THR A 54 -7.14 9.32 1.55
N PHE A 55 -6.19 8.49 1.96
CA PHE A 55 -6.49 7.08 2.25
C PHE A 55 -7.56 6.90 3.35
N ALA A 56 -7.72 7.84 4.28
CA ALA A 56 -8.75 7.76 5.31
C ALA A 56 -10.16 8.14 4.82
N GLU A 57 -10.27 8.81 3.66
CA GLU A 57 -11.55 9.09 2.98
C GLU A 57 -11.99 7.94 2.05
N MET A 58 -11.05 7.11 1.63
CA MET A 58 -11.30 5.97 0.74
C MET A 58 -12.08 4.84 1.42
N SER A 59 -12.80 4.05 0.62
CA SER A 59 -13.33 2.78 1.12
C SER A 59 -12.17 1.80 1.35
N VAL A 60 -12.38 0.76 2.17
CA VAL A 60 -11.37 -0.30 2.36
C VAL A 60 -11.02 -0.96 1.02
N ASN A 61 -12.01 -1.16 0.15
CA ASN A 61 -11.81 -1.79 -1.16
C ASN A 61 -10.99 -0.90 -2.10
N ASP A 62 -11.31 0.40 -2.18
CA ASP A 62 -10.56 1.37 -3.00
C ASP A 62 -9.10 1.41 -2.54
N LYS A 63 -8.89 1.48 -1.21
CA LYS A 63 -7.55 1.51 -0.62
C LYS A 63 -6.80 0.20 -0.85
N HIS A 64 -7.45 -0.96 -0.79
CA HIS A 64 -6.81 -2.24 -1.10
C HIS A 64 -6.44 -2.38 -2.58
N ALA A 65 -7.25 -1.83 -3.48
CA ALA A 65 -6.95 -1.80 -4.90
C ALA A 65 -5.71 -0.92 -5.18
N LEU A 66 -5.67 0.29 -4.62
CA LEU A 66 -4.64 1.28 -4.92
C LEU A 66 -3.37 1.17 -4.05
N GLY A 67 -3.49 0.81 -2.78
CA GLY A 67 -2.45 1.00 -1.78
C GLY A 67 -1.24 0.07 -1.90
N HIS A 68 -0.11 0.54 -1.38
CA HIS A 68 1.18 -0.17 -1.26
C HIS A 68 1.08 -1.63 -0.78
N ARG A 69 0.34 -1.91 0.30
CA ARG A 69 0.14 -3.28 0.82
C ARG A 69 -0.54 -4.18 -0.20
N GLY A 70 -1.63 -3.72 -0.82
CA GLY A 70 -2.35 -4.47 -1.84
C GLY A 70 -1.45 -4.80 -3.03
N ARG A 71 -0.62 -3.84 -3.47
CA ARG A 71 0.40 -4.05 -4.51
C ARG A 71 1.42 -5.11 -4.10
N ALA A 72 1.99 -5.00 -2.90
CA ALA A 72 2.99 -5.94 -2.39
C ALA A 72 2.46 -7.37 -2.32
N PHE A 73 1.25 -7.58 -1.78
CA PHE A 73 0.67 -8.92 -1.66
C PHE A 73 0.23 -9.51 -3.00
N ARG A 74 -0.27 -8.70 -3.96
CA ARG A 74 -0.55 -9.18 -5.32
C ARG A 74 0.74 -9.59 -6.04
N ALA A 75 1.80 -8.79 -5.92
CA ALA A 75 3.11 -9.13 -6.47
C ALA A 75 3.68 -10.40 -5.83
N LEU A 76 3.61 -10.53 -4.51
CA LEU A 76 4.02 -11.74 -3.81
C LEU A 76 3.22 -12.97 -4.27
N ALA A 77 1.89 -12.84 -4.41
CA ALA A 77 1.06 -13.93 -4.92
C ALA A 77 1.46 -14.37 -6.34
N ALA A 78 1.86 -13.43 -7.20
CA ALA A 78 2.39 -13.77 -8.52
C ALA A 78 3.73 -14.53 -8.43
N VAL A 79 4.65 -14.07 -7.59
CA VAL A 79 5.94 -14.76 -7.31
C VAL A 79 5.71 -16.20 -6.81
N LEU A 80 4.71 -16.39 -5.95
CA LEU A 80 4.38 -17.71 -5.38
C LEU A 80 3.69 -18.65 -6.37
N ARG A 81 2.94 -18.12 -7.35
CA ARG A 81 2.25 -18.89 -8.39
C ARG A 81 3.13 -19.29 -9.56
N ALA A 82 4.22 -18.57 -9.81
CA ALA A 82 5.20 -18.90 -10.85
C ALA A 82 6.08 -20.12 -10.50
N ARG A 83 5.54 -21.04 -9.69
CA ARG A 83 6.16 -22.31 -9.27
C ARG A 83 5.64 -23.45 -10.12
#